data_AF-A0A6C0LAX0-F1
#
_entry.id   AF-A0A6C0LAX0-F1
#
_cell.length_a   1.000
_cell.length_b   1.000
_cell.length_c   1.000
_cell.angle_alpha   90.00
_cell.angle_beta   90.00
_cell.angle_gamma   90.00
#
_symmetry.space_group_name_H-M   'P 1'
#
loop_
_entity.id
_entity.type
_entity.pdbx_description
1 polymer ?
#
loop_
_entity_poly.entity_id
_entity_poly.type
_entity_poly.pdbx_seq_one_letter_code
_entity_poly.pdbx_strand_id
1 'polypeptide(L)'
;MNTIYFYLYLVTIITITVGFSVARCVFEIHTLDMFFYPNHDNNIIENRVYLISHIIVNFALGFLFGFEVILGMILKIMLFEVYLYTTERCDIFNTSKISHLIIIIMISLVSYVMGCFANILFADNKKNI
;
A
#
# COMPACT_ATOMS: atom_id res chain seq x y z
N MET A 1 5.69 -12.36 -18.36
CA MET A 1 5.42 -13.29 -17.24
C MET A 1 4.95 -12.53 -15.99
N ASN A 2 5.57 -11.40 -15.65
CA ASN A 2 5.18 -10.55 -14.51
C ASN A 2 3.76 -9.93 -14.59
N THR A 3 3.24 -9.65 -15.79
CA THR A 3 1.93 -8.99 -15.96
C THR A 3 0.74 -9.85 -15.49
N ILE A 4 0.75 -11.16 -15.71
CA ILE A 4 -0.32 -12.06 -15.25
C ILE A 4 -0.29 -12.16 -13.71
N TYR A 5 0.90 -12.31 -13.13
CA TYR A 5 1.08 -12.29 -11.67
C TYR A 5 0.66 -10.96 -11.05
N PHE A 6 0.92 -9.84 -11.74
CA PHE A 6 0.46 -8.53 -11.33
C PHE A 6 -1.07 -8.43 -11.30
N TYR A 7 -1.77 -8.94 -12.32
CA TYR A 7 -3.24 -8.97 -12.31
C TYR A 7 -3.82 -9.90 -11.25
N LEU A 8 -3.24 -11.08 -11.02
CA LEU A 8 -3.64 -11.97 -9.93
C LEU A 8 -3.44 -11.29 -8.56
N TYR A 9 -2.32 -10.59 -8.39
CA TYR A 9 -2.04 -9.78 -7.22
C TYR A 9 -3.08 -8.67 -7.05
N LEU A 10 -3.44 -7.95 -8.11
CA LEU A 10 -4.48 -6.91 -8.08
C LEU A 10 -5.84 -7.46 -7.66
N VAL A 11 -6.27 -8.60 -8.22
CA VAL A 11 -7.54 -9.23 -7.83
C VAL A 11 -7.51 -9.64 -6.36
N THR A 12 -6.40 -10.22 -5.92
CA THR A 12 -6.22 -10.65 -4.52
C THR A 12 -6.32 -9.45 -3.56
N ILE A 13 -5.61 -8.35 -3.85
CA ILE A 13 -5.61 -7.21 -2.95
C ILE A 13 -6.96 -6.49 -2.92
N ILE A 14 -7.65 -6.39 -4.06
CA ILE A 14 -9.02 -5.84 -4.10
C ILE A 14 -9.96 -6.70 -3.25
N THR A 15 -9.89 -8.02 -3.39
CA THR A 15 -10.78 -8.94 -2.66
C THR A 15 -10.54 -8.86 -1.14
N ILE A 16 -9.28 -8.87 -0.72
CA ILE A 16 -8.92 -8.76 0.70
C ILE A 16 -9.35 -7.41 1.27
N THR A 17 -9.17 -6.33 0.52
CA THR A 17 -9.51 -4.98 0.99
C THR A 17 -11.02 -4.75 1.06
N VAL A 18 -11.79 -5.26 0.11
CA VAL A 18 -13.25 -5.27 0.22
C VAL A 18 -13.69 -6.09 1.44
N GLY A 19 -13.10 -7.28 1.64
CA GLY A 19 -13.38 -8.11 2.81
C GLY A 19 -13.05 -7.38 4.13
N PHE A 20 -11.93 -6.66 4.19
CA PHE A 20 -11.54 -5.84 5.31
C PHE A 20 -12.54 -4.70 5.58
N SER A 21 -12.97 -3.97 4.55
CA SER A 21 -13.96 -2.90 4.68
C SER A 21 -15.31 -3.41 5.17
N VAL A 22 -15.74 -4.60 4.73
CA VAL A 22 -16.95 -5.24 5.28
C VAL A 22 -16.74 -5.64 6.74
N ALA A 23 -15.63 -6.28 7.08
CA ALA A 23 -15.31 -6.66 8.46
C ALA A 23 -15.29 -5.45 9.43
N ARG A 24 -14.73 -4.33 8.99
CA ARG A 24 -14.67 -3.10 9.79
C ARG A 24 -16.01 -2.38 9.84
N CYS A 25 -16.61 -2.08 8.69
CA CYS A 25 -17.76 -1.17 8.63
C CYS A 25 -19.12 -1.85 8.84
N VAL A 26 -19.21 -3.17 8.67
CA VAL A 26 -20.46 -3.93 8.91
C VAL A 26 -20.37 -4.72 10.21
N PHE A 27 -19.22 -5.33 10.50
CA PHE A 27 -19.04 -6.16 11.70
C PHE A 27 -18.30 -5.45 12.85
N GLU A 28 -17.93 -4.17 12.69
CA GLU A 28 -17.26 -3.35 13.71
C GLU A 28 -15.96 -3.97 14.27
N ILE A 29 -15.25 -4.77 13.44
CA ILE A 29 -14.00 -5.41 13.81
C ILE A 29 -12.83 -4.46 13.54
N HIS A 30 -12.25 -3.91 14.60
CA HIS A 30 -11.19 -2.90 14.55
C HIS A 30 -9.76 -3.45 14.76
N THR A 31 -9.59 -4.76 14.84
CA THR A 31 -8.30 -5.39 15.20
C THR A 31 -7.20 -5.16 14.16
N LEU A 32 -7.55 -5.06 12.88
CA LEU A 32 -6.60 -4.87 11.78
C LEU A 32 -6.31 -3.40 11.49
N ASP A 33 -6.95 -2.48 12.20
CA ASP A 33 -6.88 -1.04 11.96
C ASP A 33 -5.46 -0.49 12.08
N MET A 34 -4.68 -1.05 13.00
CA MET A 34 -3.28 -0.68 13.24
C MET A 34 -2.38 -0.77 12.00
N PHE A 35 -2.75 -1.59 11.01
CA PHE A 35 -1.99 -1.78 9.78
C PHE A 35 -2.44 -0.87 8.63
N PHE A 36 -3.69 -0.41 8.66
CA PHE A 36 -4.33 0.32 7.54
C PHE A 36 -4.62 1.78 7.86
N TYR A 37 -4.61 2.18 9.13
CA TYR A 37 -4.98 3.53 9.55
C TYR A 37 -3.98 4.15 10.52
N PRO A 38 -3.79 5.49 10.47
CA PRO A 38 -3.02 6.20 11.46
C PRO A 38 -3.71 6.17 12.84
N ASN A 39 -2.99 6.57 13.88
CA ASN A 39 -3.56 6.71 15.23
C ASN A 39 -4.73 7.72 15.24
N HIS A 40 -5.58 7.72 16.27
CA HIS A 40 -6.78 8.59 16.38
C HIS A 40 -6.50 10.09 16.15
N ASP A 41 -5.28 10.56 16.41
CA ASP A 41 -4.84 11.94 16.18
C ASP A 41 -4.40 12.22 14.74
N ASN A 42 -4.56 11.27 13.82
CA ASN A 42 -4.07 11.29 12.43
C ASN A 42 -2.54 11.49 12.29
N ASN A 43 -1.78 11.24 13.36
CA ASN A 43 -0.34 11.39 13.31
C ASN A 43 0.33 10.15 12.67
N ILE A 44 0.59 10.22 11.36
CA ILE A 44 1.23 9.12 10.59
C ILE A 44 2.59 8.74 11.18
N ILE A 45 3.36 9.72 11.66
CA ILE A 45 4.73 9.50 12.17
C ILE A 45 4.70 8.73 13.50
N GLU A 46 3.60 8.86 14.24
CA GLU A 46 3.45 8.27 15.58
C GLU A 46 3.00 6.81 15.50
N ASN A 47 2.15 6.44 14.54
CA ASN A 47 1.84 5.04 14.28
C ASN A 47 2.95 4.38 13.44
N ARG A 48 4.04 4.00 14.11
CA ARG A 48 5.19 3.32 13.49
C ARG A 48 4.81 2.02 12.78
N VAL A 49 3.80 1.30 13.26
CA VAL A 49 3.42 0.01 12.67
C VAL A 49 2.81 0.21 11.28
N TYR A 50 1.87 1.14 11.15
CA TYR A 50 1.28 1.54 9.87
C TYR A 50 2.35 2.02 8.88
N LEU A 51 3.27 2.87 9.33
CA LEU A 51 4.32 3.41 8.46
C LEU A 51 5.30 2.32 7.99
N ILE A 52 5.77 1.47 8.92
CA ILE A 52 6.72 0.41 8.61
C ILE A 52 6.08 -0.63 7.68
N SER A 53 4.80 -0.98 7.89
CA SER A 53 4.10 -1.93 7.00
C SER A 53 4.03 -1.41 5.57
N HIS A 54 3.69 -0.13 5.37
CA HIS A 54 3.63 0.48 4.04
C HIS A 54 5.00 0.49 3.37
N ILE A 55 6.06 0.84 4.10
CA ILE A 55 7.42 0.84 3.57
C ILE A 55 7.84 -0.58 3.14
N ILE A 56 7.70 -1.57 4.04
CA ILE A 56 8.14 -2.94 3.79
C ILE A 56 7.36 -3.56 2.62
N VAL A 57 6.03 -3.44 2.62
CA VAL A 57 5.19 -4.05 1.59
C VAL A 57 5.46 -3.41 0.23
N ASN A 58 5.49 -2.08 0.13
CA ASN A 58 5.76 -1.42 -1.16
C ASN A 58 7.19 -1.68 -1.65
N PHE A 59 8.17 -1.73 -0.75
CA PHE A 59 9.54 -2.11 -1.11
C PHE A 59 9.60 -3.55 -1.64
N ALA A 60 8.97 -4.51 -0.96
CA ALA A 60 8.92 -5.90 -1.41
C ALA A 60 8.24 -6.04 -2.78
N LEU A 61 7.16 -5.31 -3.01
CA LEU A 61 6.47 -5.28 -4.30
C LEU A 61 7.37 -4.69 -5.41
N GLY A 62 8.09 -3.61 -5.13
CA GLY A 62 9.08 -3.05 -6.04
C GLY A 62 10.20 -4.03 -6.35
N PHE A 63 10.66 -4.76 -5.34
CA PHE A 63 11.67 -5.79 -5.50
C PHE A 63 11.18 -6.99 -6.32
N LEU A 64 9.91 -7.38 -6.23
CA LEU A 64 9.35 -8.52 -6.96
C LEU A 64 8.97 -8.18 -8.40
N PHE A 65 8.34 -7.03 -8.62
CA PHE A 65 7.77 -6.67 -9.92
C PHE A 65 8.67 -5.77 -10.77
N GLY A 66 9.61 -5.05 -10.14
CA GLY A 66 10.54 -4.15 -10.83
C GLY A 66 9.85 -3.00 -11.57
N PHE A 67 10.56 -2.43 -12.55
CA PHE A 67 10.06 -1.29 -13.33
C PHE A 67 9.02 -1.67 -14.41
N GLU A 68 8.82 -2.96 -14.69
CA GLU A 68 7.95 -3.43 -15.77
C GLU A 68 6.48 -3.00 -15.62
N VAL A 69 5.99 -2.85 -14.39
CA VAL A 69 4.59 -2.50 -14.06
C VAL A 69 4.47 -1.21 -13.26
N ILE A 70 5.47 -0.32 -13.34
CA ILE A 70 5.54 0.89 -12.50
C ILE A 70 4.29 1.77 -12.61
N LEU A 71 3.74 1.96 -13.81
CA LEU A 71 2.52 2.74 -14.02
C LEU A 71 1.31 2.12 -13.31
N GLY A 72 1.16 0.80 -13.42
CA GLY A 72 0.09 0.06 -12.75
C GLY A 72 0.21 0.12 -11.23
N MET A 73 1.44 0.06 -10.71
CA MET A 73 1.71 0.17 -9.27
C MET A 73 1.45 1.58 -8.73
N ILE A 74 1.82 2.63 -9.46
CA ILE A 74 1.50 4.02 -9.10
C ILE A 74 -0.03 4.20 -8.99
N LEU A 75 -0.76 3.73 -10.01
CA LEU A 75 -2.22 3.83 -10.03
C LEU A 75 -2.86 3.01 -8.91
N LYS A 76 -2.34 1.80 -8.65
CA LYS A 76 -2.77 0.97 -7.51
C LYS A 76 -2.57 1.70 -6.19
N ILE A 77 -1.39 2.28 -5.94
CA ILE A 77 -1.08 2.96 -4.68
C ILE A 77 -2.08 4.11 -4.48
N MET A 78 -2.27 4.96 -5.49
CA MET A 78 -3.23 6.06 -5.38
C MET A 78 -4.66 5.58 -5.08
N LEU A 79 -5.18 4.62 -5.85
CA LEU A 79 -6.54 4.11 -5.63
C LEU A 79 -6.71 3.45 -4.26
N PHE A 80 -5.70 2.70 -3.82
CA PHE A 80 -5.73 1.97 -2.57
C PHE A 80 -5.72 2.91 -1.35
N GLU A 81 -4.82 3.90 -1.35
CA GLU A 81 -4.73 4.87 -0.26
C GLU A 81 -5.99 5.75 -0.20
N VAL A 82 -6.51 6.18 -1.36
CA VAL A 82 -7.78 6.94 -1.42
C VAL A 82 -8.94 6.10 -0.88
N TYR A 83 -9.01 4.83 -1.25
CA TYR A 83 -10.05 3.92 -0.77
C TYR A 83 -9.97 3.72 0.73
N LEU A 84 -8.78 3.46 1.28
CA LEU A 84 -8.61 3.33 2.74
C LEU A 84 -9.02 4.63 3.44
N TYR A 85 -8.55 5.77 2.94
CA TYR A 85 -8.89 7.08 3.49
C TYR A 85 -10.40 7.33 3.57
N THR A 86 -11.19 6.92 2.56
CA THR A 86 -12.65 7.05 2.62
C THR A 86 -13.31 6.03 3.54
N THR A 87 -12.72 4.84 3.72
CA THR A 87 -13.26 3.80 4.60
C THR A 87 -12.84 3.95 6.07
N GLU A 88 -11.96 4.90 6.40
CA GLU A 88 -11.48 5.13 7.76
C GLU A 88 -12.63 5.38 8.75
N ARG A 89 -13.57 6.25 8.40
CA ARG A 89 -14.71 6.55 9.27
C ARG A 89 -15.97 5.75 8.92
N CYS A 90 -15.87 4.81 7.98
CA CYS A 90 -17.02 4.09 7.42
C CYS A 90 -18.15 5.01 6.92
N ASP A 91 -17.81 6.28 6.68
CA ASP A 91 -18.70 7.34 6.23
C ASP A 91 -17.96 8.16 5.17
N ILE A 92 -18.47 8.10 3.95
CA ILE A 92 -17.87 8.73 2.76
C ILE A 92 -17.87 10.27 2.89
N PHE A 93 -18.74 10.84 3.73
CA PHE A 93 -18.86 12.28 3.91
C PHE A 93 -18.04 12.83 5.08
N ASN A 94 -17.50 11.97 5.94
CA ASN A 94 -16.72 12.36 7.11
C ASN A 94 -15.25 11.98 6.91
N THR A 95 -14.48 12.91 6.34
CA THR A 95 -13.10 12.65 5.93
C THR A 95 -12.07 13.12 6.97
N SER A 96 -10.94 12.41 7.07
CA SER A 96 -9.78 12.85 7.85
C SER A 96 -8.97 13.92 7.09
N LYS A 97 -7.81 14.38 7.57
CA LYS A 97 -7.08 15.47 6.88
C LYS A 97 -6.38 14.94 5.62
N ILE A 98 -6.68 15.53 4.45
CA ILE A 98 -6.13 15.13 3.12
C ILE A 98 -4.59 15.15 3.09
N SER A 99 -3.94 16.01 3.89
CA SER A 99 -2.47 16.09 3.94
C SER A 99 -1.81 14.75 4.27
N HIS A 100 -2.47 13.89 5.05
CA HIS A 100 -1.95 12.57 5.42
C HIS A 100 -1.92 11.59 4.24
N LEU A 101 -2.99 11.60 3.45
CA LEU A 101 -3.10 10.80 2.24
C LEU A 101 -1.95 11.10 1.26
N ILE A 102 -1.59 12.37 1.08
CA ILE A 102 -0.50 12.77 0.18
C ILE A 102 0.85 12.24 0.70
N ILE A 103 1.10 12.36 2.00
CA ILE A 103 2.37 11.92 2.60
C ILE A 103 2.55 10.41 2.42
N ILE A 104 1.52 9.60 2.71
CA ILE A 104 1.66 8.14 2.60
C ILE A 104 1.81 7.67 1.15
N ILE A 105 1.12 8.32 0.20
CA ILE A 105 1.31 8.04 -1.23
C ILE A 105 2.76 8.29 -1.62
N MET A 106 3.34 9.43 -1.21
CA MET A 106 4.74 9.75 -1.51
C MET A 106 5.72 8.74 -0.90
N ILE A 107 5.51 8.34 0.35
CA ILE A 107 6.35 7.33 1.02
C ILE A 107 6.25 5.99 0.28
N SER A 108 5.04 5.54 -0.03
CA SER A 108 4.79 4.28 -0.73
C SER A 108 5.45 4.25 -2.12
N LEU A 109 5.38 5.35 -2.86
CA LEU A 109 6.04 5.50 -4.15
C LEU A 109 7.57 5.43 -4.04
N VAL A 110 8.15 6.15 -3.09
CA VAL A 110 9.60 6.12 -2.85
C VAL A 110 10.06 4.71 -2.44
N SER A 111 9.34 4.05 -1.53
CA SER A 111 9.64 2.68 -1.12
C SER A 111 9.56 1.69 -2.28
N TYR A 112 8.54 1.80 -3.14
CA TYR A 112 8.44 0.97 -4.33
C TYR A 112 9.64 1.17 -5.28
N VAL A 113 9.98 2.42 -5.59
CA VAL A 113 11.10 2.76 -6.47
C VAL A 113 12.43 2.23 -5.90
N MET A 114 12.65 2.36 -4.58
CA MET A 114 13.82 1.78 -3.91
C MET A 114 13.87 0.24 -4.06
N GLY A 115 12.72 -0.43 -3.93
CA GLY A 115 12.61 -1.87 -4.18
C GLY A 115 12.98 -2.26 -5.61
N CYS A 116 12.52 -1.48 -6.60
CA CYS A 116 12.85 -1.70 -8.00
C CYS A 116 14.36 -1.55 -8.27
N PHE A 117 15.01 -0.55 -7.68
CA PHE A 117 16.46 -0.39 -7.78
C PHE A 117 17.21 -1.57 -7.14
N ALA A 118 16.74 -2.07 -5.99
CA ALA A 118 17.30 -3.25 -5.38
C ALA A 118 17.15 -4.49 -6.28
N ASN A 119 16.01 -4.68 -6.95
CA ASN A 119 15.82 -5.77 -7.91
C ASN A 119 16.91 -5.76 -8.99
N ILE A 120 17.18 -4.61 -9.60
CA ILE A 120 18.21 -4.45 -10.65
C ILE A 120 19.59 -4.83 -10.10
N LEU A 121 19.96 -4.28 -8.93
CA LEU A 121 21.28 -4.49 -8.33
C LEU A 121 21.54 -5.96 -8.01
N PHE A 122 20.53 -6.68 -7.53
CA PHE A 122 20.61 -8.13 -7.28
C PHE A 122 20.57 -8.97 -8.56
N ALA A 123 19.81 -8.55 -9.57
CA ALA A 123 19.75 -9.24 -10.86
C ALA A 123 21.07 -9.15 -11.64
N ASP A 124 21.76 -8.00 -11.60
CA ASP A 124 23.05 -7.80 -12.25
C ASP A 124 24.17 -8.59 -11.54
N ASN A 125 24.17 -8.64 -10.20
CA ASN A 125 25.11 -9.48 -9.45
C ASN A 125 24.98 -10.97 -9.78
N LYS A 126 23.77 -11.45 -10.12
CA LYS A 126 23.53 -12.84 -10.52
C LYS A 126 24.06 -13.17 -11.92
N LYS A 127 24.23 -12.19 -12.81
CA LYS A 127 24.81 -12.39 -14.14
C LYS A 127 26.34 -12.43 -14.14
N ASN A 128 26.96 -11.92 -13.08
CA ASN A 128 28.42 -11.86 -12.92
C ASN A 128 29.01 -13.04 -12.12
N ILE A 129 28.19 -14.05 -11.80
CA ILE A 129 28.58 -15.34 -11.18
C ILE A 129 28.23 -16.44 -12.18
#